data_AF-A0A7Y6PH79-F1
#
_entry.id   AF-A0A7Y6PH79-F1
#
_cell.length_a   1.000
_cell.length_b   1.000
_cell.length_c   1.000
_cell.angle_alpha   90.00
_cell.angle_beta   90.00
_cell.angle_gamma   90.00
#
_symmetry.space_group_name_H-M   'P 1'
#
loop_
_entity.id
_entity.type
_entity.pdbx_description
1 polymer ?
#
loop_
_entity_poly.entity_id
_entity_poly.type
_entity_poly.pdbx_seq_one_letter_code
_entity_poly.pdbx_strand_id
1 'polypeptide(L)'
;MARLIDIRKAQLEYRNLHNGRYTASFDTLIDFVKTAKLPFVKKEGVLSDTQLEAGMTEKKAMAIINKAKKTGNWKEVEKEGLMNFKRDTLWVAVTDTIYAPGFNADSLRYVPFGNGVQFEMVTRSDTTKSGAPLNLFQAQTPYETYLGGLNTQELANLKDLQTKLGKYCGLRVGDIEQPNNNAGNWE
;
A
#
# COMPACT_ATOMS: atom_id res chain seq x y z
N MET A 1 15.03 9.94 -4.15
CA MET A 1 13.85 10.14 -3.27
C MET A 1 12.54 9.70 -3.96
N ALA A 2 12.13 10.31 -5.08
CA ALA A 2 10.86 9.98 -5.76
C ALA A 2 10.58 8.48 -5.94
N ARG A 3 11.60 7.72 -6.36
CA ARG A 3 11.47 6.28 -6.56
C ARG A 3 11.18 5.46 -5.28
N LEU A 4 11.74 5.85 -4.14
CA LEU A 4 11.43 5.20 -2.85
C LEU A 4 10.00 5.53 -2.38
N ILE A 5 9.50 6.72 -2.70
CA ILE A 5 8.10 7.08 -2.46
C ILE A 5 7.19 6.19 -3.31
N ASP A 6 7.55 5.94 -4.58
CA ASP A 6 6.80 5.06 -5.46
C ASP A 6 6.80 3.60 -4.97
N ILE A 7 7.95 3.09 -4.50
CA ILE A 7 8.06 1.77 -3.87
C ILE A 7 7.16 1.69 -2.63
N ARG A 8 7.19 2.71 -1.76
CA ARG A 8 6.33 2.79 -0.57
C ARG A 8 4.86 2.72 -0.94
N LYS A 9 4.40 3.48 -1.96
CA LYS A 9 3.01 3.43 -2.43
C LYS A 9 2.61 2.03 -2.89
N ALA A 10 3.44 1.38 -3.72
CA ALA A 10 3.15 0.02 -4.18
C ALA A 10 3.10 -0.99 -3.02
N GLN A 11 4.02 -0.91 -2.06
CA GLN A 11 4.04 -1.78 -0.89
C GLN A 11 2.81 -1.61 -0.01
N LEU A 12 2.32 -0.39 0.16
CA LEU A 12 1.09 -0.10 0.91
C LEU A 12 -0.14 -0.72 0.23
N GLU A 13 -0.27 -0.60 -1.09
CA GLU A 13 -1.38 -1.22 -1.81
C GLU A 13 -1.25 -2.75 -1.86
N TYR A 14 -0.04 -3.26 -2.02
CA TYR A 14 0.24 -4.69 -1.93
C TYR A 14 -0.21 -5.22 -0.57
N ARG A 15 0.15 -4.52 0.51
CA ARG A 15 -0.27 -4.83 1.88
C ARG A 15 -1.78 -4.87 2.06
N ASN A 16 -2.51 -3.92 1.46
CA ASN A 16 -3.96 -3.86 1.53
C ASN A 16 -4.63 -5.11 0.92
N LEU A 17 -4.04 -5.66 -0.15
CA LEU A 17 -4.58 -6.85 -0.84
C LEU A 17 -4.01 -8.19 -0.33
N HIS A 18 -2.94 -8.17 0.45
CA HIS A 18 -2.22 -9.39 0.90
C HIS A 18 -2.22 -9.55 2.42
N ASN A 19 -3.37 -9.32 3.07
CA ASN A 19 -3.57 -9.57 4.50
C ASN A 19 -2.52 -8.92 5.39
N GLY A 20 -2.15 -7.67 5.08
CA GLY A 20 -1.20 -6.92 5.89
C GLY A 20 0.28 -7.24 5.60
N ARG A 21 0.61 -8.12 4.65
CA ARG A 21 1.99 -8.52 4.30
C ARG A 21 2.58 -7.67 3.18
N TYR A 22 3.88 -7.47 3.23
CA TYR A 22 4.67 -6.85 2.16
C TYR A 22 5.36 -7.93 1.29
N THR A 23 5.99 -7.51 0.20
CA THR A 23 6.84 -8.41 -0.62
C THR A 23 8.30 -7.94 -0.61
N ALA A 24 9.25 -8.87 -0.52
CA ALA A 24 10.68 -8.57 -0.66
C ALA A 24 11.16 -8.61 -2.12
N SER A 25 10.33 -9.10 -3.06
CA SER A 25 10.69 -9.24 -4.47
C SER A 25 10.19 -8.06 -5.28
N PHE A 26 11.12 -7.39 -5.98
CA PHE A 26 10.75 -6.37 -6.97
C PHE A 26 9.93 -6.96 -8.11
N ASP A 27 10.18 -8.20 -8.54
CA ASP A 27 9.40 -8.82 -9.62
C ASP A 27 7.95 -9.01 -9.20
N THR A 28 7.72 -9.47 -7.97
CA THR A 28 6.36 -9.58 -7.42
C THR A 28 5.70 -8.21 -7.25
N LEU A 29 6.43 -7.20 -6.78
CA LEU A 29 5.90 -5.86 -6.60
C LEU A 29 5.54 -5.20 -7.95
N ILE A 30 6.40 -5.38 -8.95
CA ILE A 30 6.22 -4.84 -10.30
C ILE A 30 5.06 -5.55 -11.00
N ASP A 31 4.99 -6.88 -10.93
CA ASP A 31 3.86 -7.65 -11.45
C ASP A 31 2.54 -7.21 -10.82
N PHE A 32 2.52 -7.05 -9.50
CA PHE A 32 1.36 -6.51 -8.77
C PHE A 32 0.94 -5.15 -9.31
N VAL A 33 1.87 -4.20 -9.46
CA VAL A 33 1.55 -2.87 -9.99
C VAL A 33 0.96 -2.95 -11.40
N LYS A 34 1.50 -3.83 -12.26
CA LYS A 34 1.06 -4.01 -13.65
C LYS A 34 -0.30 -4.70 -13.79
N THR A 35 -0.61 -5.65 -12.92
CA THR A 35 -1.71 -6.59 -13.16
C THR A 35 -2.88 -6.46 -12.18
N ALA A 36 -2.60 -6.00 -10.94
CA ALA A 36 -3.62 -5.96 -9.91
C ALA A 36 -4.60 -4.79 -10.08
N LYS A 37 -5.78 -4.96 -9.49
CA LYS A 37 -6.83 -3.94 -9.44
C LYS A 37 -7.27 -3.69 -8.01
N LEU A 38 -7.54 -2.43 -7.69
CA LEU A 38 -8.05 -1.99 -6.39
C LEU A 38 -9.58 -1.88 -6.43
N PRO A 39 -10.28 -2.39 -5.40
CA PRO A 39 -11.73 -2.26 -5.30
C PRO A 39 -12.12 -0.90 -4.72
N PHE A 40 -12.92 -0.15 -5.47
CA PHE A 40 -13.56 1.08 -5.03
C PHE A 40 -15.06 0.83 -4.85
N VAL A 41 -15.51 0.84 -3.59
CA VAL A 41 -16.92 0.60 -3.26
C VAL A 41 -17.68 1.91 -3.30
N LYS A 42 -18.53 2.09 -4.31
CA LYS A 42 -19.53 3.16 -4.35
C LYS A 42 -20.68 2.78 -3.42
N LYS A 43 -20.92 3.60 -2.41
CA LYS A 43 -22.02 3.44 -1.46
C LYS A 43 -23.16 4.38 -1.85
N GLU A 44 -24.34 3.82 -2.12
CA GLU A 44 -25.58 4.57 -2.33
C GLU A 44 -26.60 4.12 -1.29
N GLY A 45 -27.32 5.08 -0.70
CA GLY A 45 -28.24 4.82 0.39
C GLY A 45 -27.54 4.53 1.74
N VAL A 46 -28.20 4.96 2.80
CA VAL A 46 -27.83 4.72 4.20
C VAL A 46 -28.99 4.01 4.89
N LEU A 47 -28.67 3.21 5.91
CA LEU A 47 -29.71 2.64 6.76
C LEU A 47 -30.29 3.76 7.63
N SER A 48 -31.60 3.78 7.81
CA SER A 48 -32.28 4.66 8.75
C SER A 48 -32.08 4.18 10.19
N ASP A 49 -32.29 5.07 11.15
CA ASP A 49 -32.18 4.75 12.58
C ASP A 49 -33.10 3.59 12.96
N THR A 50 -34.35 3.58 12.48
CA THR A 50 -35.30 2.48 12.73
C THR A 50 -34.81 1.15 12.18
N GLN A 51 -34.15 1.12 11.01
CA GLN A 51 -33.56 -0.11 10.47
C GLN A 51 -32.42 -0.59 11.37
N LEU A 52 -31.56 0.33 11.83
CA LEU A 52 -30.45 0.01 12.72
C LEU A 52 -30.94 -0.52 14.08
N GLU A 53 -31.96 0.12 14.66
CA GLU A 53 -32.61 -0.31 15.91
C GLU A 53 -33.26 -1.69 15.78
N ALA A 54 -33.86 -1.99 14.62
CA ALA A 54 -34.36 -3.32 14.29
C ALA A 54 -33.25 -4.36 14.04
N GLY A 55 -31.97 -3.97 14.17
CA GLY A 55 -30.81 -4.85 14.01
C GLY A 55 -30.37 -5.06 12.56
N MET A 56 -30.81 -4.21 11.62
CA MET A 56 -30.32 -4.20 10.25
C MET A 56 -28.87 -3.73 10.21
N THR A 57 -28.05 -4.36 9.38
CA THR A 57 -26.65 -3.98 9.14
C THR A 57 -26.38 -3.95 7.64
N GLU A 58 -25.32 -3.25 7.20
CA GLU A 58 -24.96 -3.24 5.76
C GLU A 58 -24.80 -4.68 5.22
N LYS A 59 -24.24 -5.59 6.04
CA LYS A 59 -24.09 -7.01 5.68
C LYS A 59 -25.43 -7.71 5.48
N LYS A 60 -26.40 -7.50 6.37
CA LYS A 60 -27.75 -8.06 6.24
C LYS A 60 -28.50 -7.46 5.05
N ALA A 61 -28.45 -6.14 4.89
CA ALA A 61 -29.06 -5.45 3.76
C ALA A 61 -28.52 -5.98 2.42
N MET A 62 -27.20 -6.12 2.29
CA MET A 62 -26.59 -6.72 1.10
C MET A 62 -26.98 -8.18 0.87
N ALA A 63 -27.16 -8.97 1.94
CA ALA A 63 -27.63 -10.35 1.79
C ALA A 63 -29.06 -10.41 1.22
N ILE A 64 -29.97 -9.56 1.70
CA ILE A 64 -31.35 -9.44 1.21
C ILE A 64 -31.36 -9.01 -0.26
N ILE A 65 -30.59 -7.98 -0.61
CA ILE A 65 -30.48 -7.48 -1.99
C ILE A 65 -29.88 -8.54 -2.92
N ASN A 66 -28.81 -9.24 -2.50
CA ASN A 66 -28.18 -10.28 -3.32
C ASN A 66 -29.12 -11.48 -3.54
N LYS A 67 -29.93 -11.83 -2.54
CA LYS A 67 -30.98 -12.85 -2.66
C LYS A 67 -32.06 -12.40 -3.66
N ALA A 68 -32.50 -11.15 -3.60
CA ALA A 68 -33.47 -10.59 -4.55
C ALA A 68 -32.92 -10.58 -5.98
N LYS A 69 -31.67 -10.17 -6.20
CA LYS A 69 -31.00 -10.21 -7.52
C LYS A 69 -30.95 -11.63 -8.11
N LYS A 70 -30.71 -12.65 -7.27
CA LYS A 70 -30.65 -14.06 -7.71
C LYS A 70 -32.01 -14.66 -8.02
N THR A 71 -33.03 -14.31 -7.24
CA THR A 71 -34.37 -14.92 -7.32
C THR A 71 -35.36 -14.09 -8.14
N GLY A 72 -35.04 -12.83 -8.45
CA GLY A 72 -35.96 -11.86 -9.03
C GLY A 72 -37.05 -11.36 -8.06
N ASN A 73 -37.06 -11.81 -6.79
CA ASN A 73 -38.08 -11.45 -5.82
C ASN A 73 -37.63 -10.28 -4.92
N TRP A 74 -38.19 -9.10 -5.17
CA TRP A 74 -37.82 -7.84 -4.50
C TRP A 74 -38.72 -7.47 -3.31
N LYS A 75 -39.73 -8.28 -2.96
CA LYS A 75 -40.69 -7.95 -1.87
C LYS A 75 -40.01 -7.67 -0.53
N GLU A 76 -38.98 -8.45 -0.20
CA GLU A 76 -38.22 -8.30 1.04
C GLU A 76 -37.36 -7.03 1.02
N VAL A 77 -36.76 -6.68 -0.13
CA VAL A 77 -35.99 -5.43 -0.31
C VAL A 77 -36.88 -4.21 -0.15
N GLU A 78 -38.09 -4.24 -0.73
CA GLU A 78 -39.06 -3.15 -0.63
C GLU A 78 -39.59 -3.00 0.80
N LYS A 79 -40.01 -4.10 1.43
CA LYS A 79 -40.49 -4.12 2.82
C LYS A 79 -39.46 -3.53 3.78
N GLU A 80 -38.19 -3.89 3.60
CA GLU A 80 -37.10 -3.41 4.45
C GLU A 80 -36.60 -2.01 4.03
N GLY A 81 -37.19 -1.35 3.03
CA GLY A 81 -36.80 0.01 2.62
C GLY A 81 -35.41 0.10 1.95
N LEU A 82 -34.95 -0.97 1.32
CA LEU A 82 -33.59 -1.11 0.79
C LEU A 82 -33.47 -0.85 -0.72
N MET A 83 -34.52 -0.33 -1.37
CA MET A 83 -34.56 -0.13 -2.83
C MET A 83 -33.46 0.80 -3.36
N ASN A 84 -33.03 1.78 -2.57
CA ASN A 84 -31.95 2.71 -2.91
C ASN A 84 -30.61 2.35 -2.24
N PHE A 85 -30.54 1.20 -1.55
CA PHE A 85 -29.32 0.75 -0.88
C PHE A 85 -28.49 -0.05 -1.88
N LYS A 86 -27.35 0.50 -2.32
CA LYS A 86 -26.47 -0.13 -3.31
C LYS A 86 -25.03 -0.07 -2.85
N ARG A 87 -24.30 -1.17 -3.07
CA ARG A 87 -22.85 -1.25 -2.91
C ARG A 87 -22.30 -1.84 -4.20
N ASP A 88 -21.80 -0.96 -5.07
CA ASP A 88 -21.17 -1.37 -6.32
C ASP A 88 -19.66 -1.25 -6.17
N THR A 89 -18.93 -2.26 -6.64
CA THR A 89 -17.47 -2.24 -6.62
C THR A 89 -16.94 -2.02 -8.03
N LEU A 90 -16.21 -0.92 -8.22
CA LEU A 90 -15.42 -0.68 -9.41
C LEU A 90 -13.99 -1.16 -9.16
N TRP A 91 -13.43 -1.86 -10.15
CA TRP A 91 -12.07 -2.35 -10.07
C TRP A 91 -11.18 -1.50 -10.99
N VAL A 92 -10.29 -0.71 -10.40
CA VAL A 92 -9.38 0.19 -11.12
C VAL A 92 -7.97 -0.39 -11.06
N ALA A 93 -7.20 -0.29 -12.13
CA ALA A 93 -5.81 -0.79 -12.13
C ALA A 93 -4.98 -0.09 -11.04
N VAL A 94 -4.11 -0.85 -10.36
CA VAL A 94 -3.20 -0.29 -9.35
C VAL A 94 -2.37 0.84 -9.95
N THR A 95 -1.78 0.61 -11.13
CA THR A 95 -0.96 1.61 -11.82
C THR A 95 -1.69 2.96 -11.98
N ASP A 96 -2.92 2.93 -12.50
CA ASP A 96 -3.71 4.14 -12.77
C ASP A 96 -4.17 4.85 -11.49
N THR A 97 -4.21 4.13 -10.37
CA THR A 97 -4.69 4.66 -9.09
C THR A 97 -3.61 5.41 -8.33
N ILE A 98 -2.38 4.88 -8.30
CA ILE A 98 -1.32 5.39 -7.40
C ILE A 98 -0.18 6.14 -8.12
N TYR A 99 -0.13 6.06 -9.45
CA TYR A 99 0.88 6.70 -10.29
C TYR A 99 0.29 7.64 -11.34
N ALA A 100 1.14 8.53 -11.85
CA ALA A 100 0.80 9.40 -12.96
C ALA A 100 0.69 8.61 -14.29
N PRO A 101 -0.09 9.08 -15.27
CA PRO A 101 -0.17 8.46 -16.59
C PRO A 101 1.22 8.25 -17.23
N GLY A 102 1.43 7.09 -17.83
CA GLY A 102 2.71 6.73 -18.47
C GLY A 102 3.79 6.20 -17.52
N PHE A 103 3.46 5.92 -16.25
CA PHE A 103 4.40 5.34 -15.31
C PHE A 103 4.94 3.97 -15.77
N ASN A 104 6.27 3.83 -15.80
CA ASN A 104 6.93 2.57 -16.10
C ASN A 104 7.19 1.78 -14.81
N ALA A 105 6.38 0.76 -14.52
CA ALA A 105 6.54 -0.09 -13.34
C ALA A 105 7.90 -0.80 -13.27
N ASP A 106 8.51 -1.20 -14.40
CA ASP A 106 9.81 -1.89 -14.41
C ASP A 106 10.94 -1.03 -13.85
N SER A 107 10.76 0.28 -13.85
CA SER A 107 11.73 1.21 -13.28
C SER A 107 11.69 1.28 -11.75
N LEU A 108 10.72 0.64 -11.07
CA LEU A 108 10.59 0.64 -9.61
C LEU A 108 11.86 0.19 -8.89
N ARG A 109 12.53 -0.83 -9.42
CA ARG A 109 13.73 -1.41 -8.80
C ARG A 109 14.97 -0.55 -8.89
N TYR A 110 15.06 0.37 -9.86
CA TYR A 110 16.32 1.04 -10.19
C TYR A 110 16.48 2.39 -9.50
N VAL A 111 17.65 2.63 -8.93
CA VAL A 111 18.03 3.91 -8.35
C VAL A 111 18.18 4.94 -9.48
N PRO A 112 17.44 6.06 -9.46
CA PRO A 112 17.59 7.11 -10.47
C PRO A 112 19.04 7.63 -10.49
N PHE A 113 19.62 7.74 -11.69
CA PHE A 113 21.02 8.13 -11.90
C PHE A 113 22.06 7.18 -11.27
N GLY A 114 21.65 6.02 -10.77
CA GLY A 114 22.53 5.02 -10.16
C GLY A 114 23.13 4.02 -11.15
N ASN A 115 23.19 4.33 -12.45
CA ASN A 115 23.78 3.47 -13.49
C ASN A 115 23.29 2.01 -13.48
N GLY A 116 21.99 1.80 -13.27
CA GLY A 116 21.37 0.47 -13.25
C GLY A 116 21.46 -0.26 -11.91
N VAL A 117 22.05 0.35 -10.88
CA VAL A 117 21.99 -0.16 -9.50
C VAL A 117 20.53 -0.23 -9.05
N GLN A 118 20.19 -1.34 -8.40
CA GLN A 118 18.86 -1.55 -7.82
C GLN A 118 18.84 -1.15 -6.35
N PHE A 119 17.66 -0.75 -5.86
CA PHE A 119 17.43 -0.63 -4.42
C PHE A 119 17.55 -2.00 -3.76
N GLU A 120 17.97 -1.99 -2.50
CA GLU A 120 17.79 -3.14 -1.61
C GLU A 120 16.37 -3.10 -1.05
N MET A 121 15.67 -4.24 -1.01
CA MET A 121 14.32 -4.34 -0.45
C MET A 121 14.18 -5.61 0.38
N VAL A 122 13.67 -5.47 1.60
CA VAL A 122 13.51 -6.57 2.56
C VAL A 122 12.19 -6.44 3.30
N THR A 123 11.68 -7.57 3.78
CA THR A 123 10.46 -7.64 4.59
C THR A 123 10.65 -8.54 5.80
N ARG A 124 10.00 -8.21 6.92
CA ARG A 124 10.01 -9.01 8.15
C ARG A 124 8.58 -9.20 8.60
N SER A 125 8.23 -10.46 8.88
CA SER A 125 6.98 -10.83 9.53
C SER A 125 7.30 -11.39 10.90
N ASP A 126 6.62 -10.88 11.90
CA ASP A 126 6.76 -11.25 13.30
C ASP A 126 5.40 -11.15 14.00
N THR A 127 5.37 -11.37 15.31
CA THR A 127 4.19 -11.21 16.16
C THR A 127 4.53 -10.25 17.31
N THR A 128 3.68 -9.25 17.53
CA THR A 128 3.85 -8.34 18.67
C THR A 128 3.66 -9.08 19.99
N LYS A 129 4.06 -8.45 21.11
CA LYS A 129 3.80 -8.97 22.47
C LYS A 129 2.31 -9.24 22.75
N SER A 130 1.40 -8.57 22.04
CA SER A 130 -0.05 -8.77 22.16
C SER A 130 -0.61 -9.90 21.28
N GLY A 131 0.25 -10.61 20.53
CA GLY A 131 -0.18 -11.67 19.60
C GLY A 131 -0.65 -11.16 18.23
N ALA A 132 -0.56 -9.85 17.96
CA ALA A 132 -0.95 -9.30 16.67
C ALA A 132 0.16 -9.47 15.62
N PRO A 133 -0.17 -9.72 14.34
CA PRO A 133 0.85 -9.82 13.30
C PRO A 133 1.55 -8.49 13.08
N LEU A 134 2.89 -8.52 13.10
CA LEU A 134 3.76 -7.39 12.79
C LEU A 134 4.43 -7.66 11.44
N ASN A 135 4.04 -6.92 10.41
CA ASN A 135 4.71 -6.96 9.11
C ASN A 135 5.40 -5.62 8.88
N LEU A 136 6.68 -5.68 8.49
CA LEU A 136 7.54 -4.55 8.21
C LEU A 136 8.16 -4.70 6.82
N PHE A 137 8.45 -3.60 6.17
CA PHE A 137 9.29 -3.56 4.98
C PHE A 137 10.32 -2.45 5.10
N GLN A 138 11.40 -2.59 4.35
CA GLN A 138 12.41 -1.57 4.17
C GLN A 138 12.89 -1.60 2.72
N ALA A 139 13.03 -0.42 2.12
CA ALA A 139 13.76 -0.26 0.87
C ALA A 139 14.80 0.85 1.00
N GLN A 140 16.02 0.64 0.49
CA GLN A 140 17.14 1.55 0.73
C GLN A 140 18.18 1.58 -0.40
N THR A 141 18.98 2.64 -0.41
CA THR A 141 20.18 2.78 -1.25
C THR A 141 21.22 3.61 -0.50
N PRO A 142 22.51 3.24 -0.54
CA PRO A 142 23.57 4.00 0.13
C PRO A 142 23.90 5.29 -0.64
N TYR A 143 24.56 6.24 0.03
CA TYR A 143 24.93 7.53 -0.57
C TYR A 143 25.78 7.39 -1.84
N GLU A 144 26.71 6.45 -1.84
CA GLU A 144 27.66 6.19 -2.93
C GLU A 144 26.96 5.93 -4.25
N THR A 145 25.78 5.31 -4.22
CA THR A 145 25.03 4.97 -5.43
C THR A 145 24.58 6.19 -6.22
N TYR A 146 24.28 7.31 -5.55
CA TYR A 146 23.71 8.49 -6.20
C TYR A 146 24.48 9.79 -5.97
N LEU A 147 25.48 9.77 -5.07
CA LEU A 147 26.40 10.88 -4.79
C LEU A 147 27.85 10.56 -5.20
N GLY A 148 28.14 9.38 -5.75
CA GLY A 148 29.50 8.94 -6.05
C GLY A 148 30.30 9.82 -7.02
N GLY A 149 29.64 10.66 -7.81
CA GLY A 149 30.28 11.65 -8.70
C GLY A 149 30.59 12.99 -8.04
N LEU A 150 30.26 13.17 -6.76
CA LEU A 150 30.53 14.40 -6.01
C LEU A 150 31.88 14.34 -5.29
N ASN A 151 32.23 15.42 -4.58
CA ASN A 151 33.47 15.49 -3.81
C ASN A 151 33.54 14.38 -2.76
N THR A 152 34.58 13.55 -2.85
CA THR A 152 34.78 12.37 -1.99
C THR A 152 34.98 12.73 -0.52
N GLN A 153 35.59 13.88 -0.22
CA GLN A 153 35.77 14.36 1.16
C GLN A 153 34.45 14.83 1.76
N GLU A 154 33.63 15.53 1.00
CA GLU A 154 32.29 15.95 1.46
C GLU A 154 31.39 14.75 1.72
N LEU A 155 31.44 13.74 0.84
CA LEU A 155 30.73 12.48 1.03
C LEU A 155 31.21 11.72 2.27
N ALA A 156 32.53 11.67 2.52
CA ALA A 156 33.09 11.07 3.71
C ALA A 156 32.63 11.80 4.99
N ASN A 157 32.66 13.13 4.99
CA ASN A 157 32.21 13.96 6.11
C ASN A 157 30.71 13.75 6.40
N LEU A 158 29.87 13.67 5.36
CA LEU A 158 28.45 13.38 5.49
C LEU A 158 28.21 12.01 6.13
N LYS A 159 28.93 10.97 5.68
CA LYS A 159 28.84 9.62 6.23
C LYS A 159 29.28 9.56 7.69
N ASP A 160 30.38 10.23 8.03
CA ASP A 160 30.88 10.29 9.41
C ASP A 160 29.85 10.93 10.34
N LEU A 161 29.27 12.07 9.93
CA LEU A 161 28.21 12.73 10.69
C LEU A 161 26.98 11.82 10.88
N GLN A 162 26.48 11.20 9.82
CA GLN A 162 25.29 10.35 9.90
C GLN A 162 25.54 9.10 10.75
N THR A 163 26.73 8.51 10.64
CA THR A 163 27.15 7.36 11.46
C THR A 163 27.17 7.73 12.94
N LYS A 164 27.75 8.90 13.30
CA LYS A 164 27.76 9.42 14.68
C LYS A 164 26.36 9.67 15.24
N LEU A 165 25.40 9.99 14.37
CA LEU A 165 23.99 10.15 14.73
C LEU A 165 23.20 8.83 14.75
N GLY A 166 23.84 7.69 14.48
CA GLY A 166 23.17 6.39 14.40
C GLY A 166 22.19 6.26 13.22
N LYS A 167 22.35 7.09 12.18
CA LYS A 167 21.45 7.13 11.02
C LYS A 167 22.02 6.34 9.86
N TYR A 168 21.13 5.81 9.01
CA TYR A 168 21.53 5.12 7.79
C TYR A 168 22.22 6.10 6.81
N CYS A 169 23.38 5.71 6.30
CA CYS A 169 24.17 6.48 5.34
C CYS A 169 23.64 6.35 3.91
N GLY A 170 22.43 6.86 3.68
CA GLY A 170 21.77 6.79 2.39
C GLY A 170 20.32 7.25 2.46
N LEU A 171 19.52 6.84 1.49
CA LEU A 171 18.06 6.98 1.55
C LEU A 171 17.44 5.65 1.96
N ARG A 172 16.49 5.71 2.89
CA ARG A 172 15.75 4.55 3.38
C ARG A 172 14.28 4.92 3.55
N VAL A 173 13.40 4.02 3.18
CA VAL A 173 11.98 4.05 3.53
C VAL A 173 11.59 2.79 4.27
N GLY A 174 10.77 2.93 5.31
CA GLY A 174 10.47 1.86 6.23
C GLY A 174 11.65 1.50 7.12
N ASP A 175 11.41 0.58 8.04
CA ASP A 175 12.41 0.08 8.97
C ASP A 175 12.07 -1.37 9.30
N ILE A 176 13.06 -2.24 9.11
CA ILE A 176 12.87 -3.68 9.30
C ILE A 176 12.90 -4.08 10.77
N GLU A 177 13.43 -3.23 11.65
CA GLU A 177 13.64 -3.48 13.07
C GLU A 177 12.49 -2.97 13.93
N GLN A 178 11.94 -1.79 13.61
CA GLN A 178 10.89 -1.16 14.41
C GLN A 178 9.79 -0.53 13.54
N PRO A 179 8.52 -0.55 13.98
CA PRO A 179 7.47 0.16 13.27
C PRO A 179 7.75 1.67 13.22
N ASN A 180 7.92 2.23 12.02
CA ASN A 180 8.11 3.66 11.80
C ASN A 180 7.01 4.28 10.91
N ASN A 181 5.85 3.63 10.82
CA ASN A 181 4.76 3.99 9.89
C ASN A 181 5.21 4.08 8.42
N ASN A 182 6.21 3.27 8.04
CA ASN A 182 6.84 3.28 6.71
C ASN A 182 7.41 4.66 6.30
N ALA A 183 7.86 5.44 7.28
CA ALA A 183 8.45 6.75 7.05
C ALA A 183 9.76 6.65 6.25
N GLY A 184 10.04 7.71 5.49
CA GLY A 184 11.34 7.91 4.85
C GLY A 184 12.29 8.61 5.80
N ASN A 185 13.59 8.34 5.74
CA ASN A 185 14.59 9.04 6.57
C ASN A 185 14.84 10.51 6.15
N TRP A 186 14.03 11.04 5.23
CA TRP A 186 14.01 12.42 4.75
C TRP A 186 12.79 13.22 5.27
N GLU A 187 11.89 12.56 6.00
CA GLU A 187 10.73 13.17 6.68
C GLU A 187 11.13 13.64 8.09
#